data_AF-A0A4Q7LGP7-F1
#
_entry.id   AF-A0A4Q7LGP7-F1
#
_cell.length_a   1.000
_cell.length_b   1.000
_cell.length_c   1.000
_cell.angle_alpha   90.00
_cell.angle_beta   90.00
_cell.angle_gamma   90.00
#
_symmetry.space_group_name_H-M   'P 1'
#
loop_
_entity.id
_entity.type
_entity.pdbx_description
1 polymer ?
#
loop_
_entity_poly.entity_id
_entity_poly.type
_entity_poly.pdbx_seq_one_letter_code
_entity_poly.pdbx_strand_id
1 'polypeptide(L)' 'MSNCCGAKRASLAIGSGTEPVPRPVAGSDIRMRLDRPLDLTLRGETTGRDYHFTPHVPTLLVAATDVESLLRYGGVAREA' A
#
# COMPACT_ATOMS: atom_id res chain seq x y z
N MET A 1 -47.48 -20.97 30.50
CA MET A 1 -46.26 -21.39 31.22
C MET A 1 -45.23 -21.75 30.15
N SER A 2 -44.41 -20.81 29.66
CA SER A 2 -43.17 -20.25 30.25
C SER A 2 -42.07 -21.28 30.50
N ASN A 3 -41.11 -21.37 29.59
CA ASN A 3 -39.68 -21.01 29.76
C ASN A 3 -38.87 -21.64 28.59
N CYS A 4 -38.25 -20.85 27.72
CA CYS A 4 -37.09 -19.95 27.89
C CYS A 4 -35.78 -20.64 27.49
N CYS A 5 -35.25 -20.14 26.37
CA CYS A 5 -33.86 -19.71 26.23
C CYS A 5 -32.74 -20.74 26.43
N GLY A 6 -32.16 -21.12 25.29
CA GLY A 6 -30.81 -21.67 25.24
C GLY A 6 -30.26 -21.72 23.82
N ALA A 7 -30.52 -20.66 23.04
CA ALA A 7 -30.00 -20.50 21.70
C ALA A 7 -28.47 -20.68 21.71
N LYS A 8 -28.00 -21.66 20.93
CA LYS A 8 -26.59 -21.94 20.69
C LYS A 8 -25.89 -20.62 20.38
N ARG A 9 -24.88 -20.27 21.19
CA ARG A 9 -24.06 -19.06 21.02
C ARG A 9 -23.59 -19.02 19.58
N ALA A 10 -24.01 -17.98 18.87
CA ALA A 10 -23.62 -17.70 17.51
C ALA A 10 -22.09 -17.59 17.46
N SER A 11 -21.49 -18.49 16.69
CA SER A 11 -20.09 -18.45 16.32
C SER A 11 -19.80 -17.18 15.53
N LEU A 12 -18.65 -16.58 15.82
CA LEU A 12 -17.86 -15.74 14.92
C LEU A 12 -18.59 -14.53 14.31
N ALA A 13 -18.56 -13.41 15.03
CA ALA A 13 -18.41 -12.13 14.36
C ALA A 13 -16.97 -12.03 13.84
N ILE A 14 -16.66 -12.69 12.71
CA ILE A 14 -15.58 -12.19 11.85
C ILE A 14 -16.19 -11.00 11.14
N GLY A 15 -16.12 -9.84 11.80
CA GLY A 15 -16.10 -8.57 11.10
C GLY A 15 -14.88 -8.61 10.20
N SER A 16 -15.04 -9.16 9.00
CA SER A 16 -14.13 -8.91 7.89
C SER A 16 -14.40 -7.45 7.56
N GLY A 17 -13.73 -6.56 8.30
CA GLY A 17 -13.39 -5.26 7.75
C GLY A 17 -12.59 -5.57 6.51
N THR A 18 -13.27 -5.69 5.38
CA THR A 18 -12.65 -5.65 4.08
C THR A 18 -12.14 -4.23 3.99
N GLU A 19 -10.93 -4.00 4.53
CA GLU A 19 -10.15 -2.83 4.18
C GLU A 19 -10.22 -2.75 2.66
N PRO A 20 -10.58 -1.58 2.08
CA PRO A 20 -10.69 -1.46 0.64
C PRO A 20 -9.34 -1.84 0.06
N VAL A 21 -9.24 -3.06 -0.49
CA VAL A 21 -8.06 -3.53 -1.19
C VAL A 21 -7.92 -2.54 -2.34
N PRO A 22 -6.91 -1.65 -2.33
CA PRO A 22 -6.75 -0.70 -3.41
C PRO A 22 -6.53 -1.53 -4.66
N ARG A 23 -7.47 -1.46 -5.59
CA ARG A 23 -7.30 -2.11 -6.89
C ARG A 23 -6.07 -1.45 -7.51
N PRO A 24 -5.03 -2.19 -7.91
CA PRO A 24 -3.89 -1.58 -8.58
C PRO A 24 -4.42 -0.87 -9.83
N VAL A 25 -4.34 0.46 -9.84
CA VAL A 25 -4.65 1.25 -11.02
C VAL A 25 -3.59 0.88 -12.05
N ALA A 26 -4.01 0.29 -13.16
CA ALA A 26 -3.13 -0.05 -14.26
C ALA A 26 -2.63 1.23 -14.92
N GLY A 27 -1.57 1.81 -14.36
CA GLY A 27 -0.72 2.80 -14.99
C GLY A 27 0.63 2.17 -15.28
N SER A 28 1.33 2.68 -16.29
CA SER A 28 2.72 2.29 -16.56
C SER A 28 3.55 2.45 -15.28
N ASP A 29 4.25 1.39 -14.87
CA ASP A 29 5.20 1.49 -13.75
C ASP A 29 6.45 2.28 -14.22
N ILE A 30 6.96 3.16 -13.37
CA ILE A 30 8.15 3.99 -13.60
C ILE A 30 9.26 3.49 -12.68
N ARG A 31 10.50 3.40 -13.18
CA ARG A 31 11.65 3.11 -12.33
C ARG A 31 12.05 4.36 -11.56
N MET A 32 12.01 4.29 -10.24
CA MET A 32 12.42 5.38 -9.36
C MET A 32 13.58 4.94 -8.47
N ARG A 33 14.53 5.85 -8.25
CA ARG A 33 15.65 5.70 -7.33
C ARG A 33 15.72 6.90 -6.39
N LEU A 34 16.05 6.71 -5.12
CA LEU A 34 16.39 7.83 -4.23
C LEU A 34 17.84 8.26 -4.44
N ASP A 35 18.12 9.57 -4.47
CA ASP A 35 19.49 10.07 -4.64
C ASP A 35 20.41 9.69 -3.48
N ARG A 36 19.83 9.49 -2.29
CA ARG A 36 20.53 8.98 -1.12
C ARG A 36 20.08 7.54 -0.83
N PRO A 37 20.99 6.63 -0.46
CA PRO A 37 20.65 5.27 -0.04
C PRO A 37 20.00 5.33 1.35
N LEU A 38 18.72 5.66 1.38
CA LEU A 38 17.93 5.73 2.60
C LEU A 38 17.16 4.41 2.78
N ASP A 39 17.03 4.00 4.03
CA ASP A 39 16.14 2.91 4.43
C ASP A 39 14.83 3.53 4.93
N LEU A 40 13.83 3.57 4.05
CA LEU A 40 12.55 4.20 4.36
C LEU A 40 11.39 3.65 3.52
N THR A 41 10.21 3.77 4.08
CA THR A 41 8.95 3.42 3.41
C THR A 41 8.24 4.71 3.03
N LEU A 42 7.98 4.92 1.74
CA LEU A 42 7.15 6.01 1.25
C LEU A 42 5.79 5.48 0.83
N ARG A 43 4.72 6.18 1.19
CA ARG A 43 3.37 5.84 0.76
C ARG A 43 2.98 6.71 -0.43
N GLY A 44 2.57 6.08 -1.54
CA GLY A 44 2.02 6.79 -2.69
C GLY A 44 0.70 7.48 -2.32
N GLU A 45 0.59 8.77 -2.60
CA GLU A 45 -0.58 9.58 -2.23
C GLU A 45 -1.85 9.13 -2.98
N THR A 46 -1.72 8.75 -4.25
CA THR A 46 -2.84 8.40 -5.12
C THR A 46 -3.26 6.95 -4.92
N THR A 47 -2.30 6.02 -4.98
CA THR A 47 -2.63 4.59 -4.90
C THR A 47 -2.68 4.07 -3.46
N GLY A 48 -2.12 4.80 -2.50
CA GLY A 48 -1.95 4.35 -1.13
C GLY A 48 -0.94 3.21 -0.96
N ARG A 49 -0.18 2.84 -2.01
CA ARG A 49 0.81 1.75 -1.96
C ARG A 49 2.06 2.18 -1.20
N ASP A 50 2.60 1.27 -0.41
CA ASP A 50 3.87 1.46 0.29
C ASP A 50 5.04 1.01 -0.60
N TYR A 51 6.03 1.90 -0.76
CA TYR A 51 7.25 1.74 -1.54
C TYR A 51 8.44 1.70 -0.58
N HIS A 52 9.08 0.55 -0.48
CA HIS A 52 10.15 0.27 0.47
C HIS A 52 11.52 0.48 -0.18
N PHE A 53 12.11 1.65 0.02
CA PHE A 53 13.45 1.96 -0.43
C PHE A 53 14.46 1.45 0.59
N THR A 54 15.44 0.69 0.11
CA THR A 54 16.53 0.18 0.95
C THR A 54 17.87 0.41 0.25
N PRO A 55 18.99 0.51 0.97
CA PRO A 55 20.32 0.65 0.36
C PRO A 55 20.68 -0.48 -0.63
N HIS A 56 20.11 -1.67 -0.43
CA HIS A 56 20.33 -2.85 -1.27
C HIS A 56 19.42 -2.92 -2.49
N VAL A 57 18.31 -2.17 -2.50
CA VAL A 57 17.36 -2.07 -3.61
C VAL A 57 17.23 -0.58 -3.97
N PRO A 58 18.24 0.00 -4.64
CA PRO A 58 18.27 1.44 -4.89
C PRO A 58 17.19 1.88 -5.88
N THR A 59 16.64 0.96 -6.69
CA THR A 59 15.65 1.26 -7.72
C THR A 59 14.40 0.41 -7.52
N LEU A 60 13.23 1.03 -7.53
CA LEU A 60 11.92 0.38 -7.42
C LEU A 60 11.02 0.72 -8.61
N LEU A 61 10.06 -0.16 -8.88
CA LEU A 61 8.94 0.15 -9.77
C LEU A 61 7.85 0.86 -8.95
N VAL A 62 7.51 2.06 -9.38
CA VAL A 62 6.52 2.96 -8.75
C VAL A 62 5.40 3.22 -9.74
N ALA A 63 4.15 3.32 -9.29
CA ALA A 63 3.05 3.67 -10.18
C ALA A 63 3.27 5.10 -10.70
N ALA A 64 3.13 5.34 -12.01
CA ALA A 64 3.31 6.67 -12.60
C ALA A 64 2.52 7.77 -11.87
N THR A 65 1.33 7.45 -11.37
CA THR A 65 0.44 8.36 -10.63
C THR A 65 0.94 8.76 -9.25
N ASP A 66 1.91 8.03 -8.68
CA ASP A 66 2.50 8.36 -7.38
C ASP A 66 3.87 9.03 -7.50
N VAL A 67 4.52 8.97 -8.67
CA VAL A 67 5.90 9.45 -8.85
C VAL A 67 6.08 10.90 -8.39
N GLU A 68 5.19 11.81 -8.79
CA GLU A 68 5.29 13.23 -8.39
C GLU A 68 5.26 13.40 -6.87
N SER A 69 4.44 12.62 -6.17
CA SER A 69 4.38 12.64 -4.70
C SER A 69 5.67 12.11 -4.07
N LEU A 70 6.27 11.06 -4.65
CA LEU A 70 7.48 10.42 -4.13
C LEU A 70 8.76 11.22 -4.44
N LEU A 71 8.80 11.98 -5.54
CA LEU A 71 9.95 12.81 -5.92
C LEU A 71 10.26 13.91 -4.91
N ARG A 72 9.25 14.37 -4.14
CA ARG A 72 9.40 15.35 -3.06
C ARG A 72 10.39 14.90 -1.97
N TYR A 73 10.66 13.60 -1.87
CA TYR A 73 11.60 13.00 -0.91
C TYR A 73 13.05 12.88 -1.44
N GLY A 74 13.36 13.53 -2.57
CA GLY A 74 14.70 13.54 -3.16
C GLY A 74 14.98 12.31 -4.02
N GLY A 75 14.00 11.89 -4.81
CA GLY A 75 14.15 10.82 -5.78
C GLY A 75 14.40 11.32 -7.21
N VAL A 76 14.90 10.42 -8.05
CA VAL A 76 14.98 10.56 -9.50
C VAL A 76 14.12 9.47 -10.11
N ALA A 77 13.15 9.88 -10.93
CA ALA A 77 12.34 8.97 -11.71
C ALA A 77 12.86 8.91 -13.15
N ARG A 78 12.92 7.69 -13.69
CA ARG A 78 13.18 7.41 -15.10
C ARG A 78 12.12 6.47 -15.60
N GLU A 79 11.59 6.75 -16.79
CA GLU A 79 10.68 5.81 -17.45
C GLU A 79 11.35 4.43 -17.59
N ALA A 80 10.56 3.38 -17.40
CA ALA A 80 11.04 1.99 -17.34
C ALA A 80 11.29 1.43 -18.75
#